data_AF-A0A497NJH8-F1
#
_entry.id   AF-A0A497NJH8-F1
#
_cell.length_a   1.000
_cell.length_b   1.000
_cell.length_c   1.000
_cell.angle_alpha   90.00
_cell.angle_beta   90.00
_cell.angle_gamma   90.00
#
_symmetry.space_group_name_H-M   'P 1'
#
loop_
_entity.id
_entity.type
_entity.pdbx_description
1 polymer ?
#
loop_
_entity_poly.entity_id
_entity_poly.type
_entity_poly.pdbx_seq_one_letter_code
_entity_poly.pdbx_strand_id
1 'polypeptide(L)' 'MKARGLRANAVVGLDLETSDLGLQAGVVAVSATGTAVIAEPESESP' A
#
# COMPACT_ATOMS: atom_id res chain seq x y z
N MET A 1 6.55 -7.60 -6.06
CA MET A 1 5.56 -6.72 -5.41
C MET A 1 4.75 -7.55 -4.43
N LYS A 2 4.75 -7.22 -3.12
CA LYS A 2 4.29 -8.10 -2.03
C LYS A 2 2.82 -8.54 -2.20
N ALA A 3 1.91 -7.61 -2.50
CA ALA A 3 0.49 -7.89 -2.76
C ALA A 3 0.26 -8.78 -4.00
N ARG A 4 1.00 -8.54 -5.10
CA ARG A 4 0.92 -9.38 -6.31
C ARG A 4 1.34 -10.84 -6.03
N GLY A 5 2.29 -11.05 -5.12
CA GLY A 5 2.69 -12.40 -4.69
C GLY A 5 1.60 -13.14 -3.91
N LEU A 6 0.66 -12.40 -3.30
CA LEU A 6 -0.50 -12.92 -2.59
C LEU A 6 -1.75 -13.08 -3.49
N ARG A 7 -1.61 -12.84 -4.81
CA ARG A 7 -2.72 -12.80 -5.79
C ARG A 7 -3.82 -11.75 -5.48
N ALA A 8 -3.49 -10.72 -4.72
CA ALA A 8 -4.37 -9.58 -4.51
C ALA A 8 -4.45 -8.68 -5.76
N ASN A 9 -5.62 -8.07 -6.00
CA ASN A 9 -5.85 -7.11 -7.08
C ASN A 9 -5.96 -5.66 -6.59
N ALA A 10 -6.03 -5.45 -5.28
CA ALA A 10 -6.09 -4.13 -4.66
C ALA A 10 -5.34 -4.10 -3.31
N VAL A 11 -5.03 -2.87 -2.86
CA VAL A 11 -4.55 -2.58 -1.51
C VAL A 11 -5.47 -1.52 -0.91
N VAL A 12 -6.01 -1.79 0.27
CA VAL A 12 -6.93 -0.89 0.99
C VAL A 12 -6.33 -0.47 2.34
N GLY A 13 -6.81 0.66 2.87
CA GLY A 13 -6.28 1.23 4.11
C GLY A 13 -4.80 1.59 3.97
N LEU A 14 -4.42 2.19 2.84
CA LEU A 14 -3.05 2.60 2.57
C LEU A 14 -2.68 3.76 3.50
N ASP A 15 -1.61 3.58 4.25
CA ASP A 15 -0.98 4.60 5.06
C ASP A 15 0.45 4.86 4.57
N LEU A 16 0.85 6.13 4.58
CA LEU A 16 2.14 6.59 4.10
C LEU A 16 2.86 7.33 5.20
N GLU A 17 4.10 6.91 5.44
CA GLU A 17 4.94 7.51 6.46
C GLU A 17 6.27 7.92 5.83
N THR A 18 6.80 9.05 6.26
CA THR A 18 8.12 9.52 5.86
C THR A 18 9.02 9.60 7.08
N SER A 19 10.19 8.99 7.00
CA SER A 19 11.21 9.06 8.05
C SER A 19 12.48 9.67 7.48
N ASP A 20 12.90 10.80 8.05
CA ASP A 20 14.26 11.31 7.85
C ASP A 20 15.22 10.42 8.62
N LEU A 21 16.08 9.68 7.90
CA LEU A 21 16.97 8.68 8.49
C LEU A 21 18.30 9.27 8.97
N GLY A 22 18.46 10.59 9.00
CA GLY A 22 19.61 11.23 9.61
C GLY A 22 19.69 12.71 9.26
N LEU A 23 19.62 13.54 10.31
CA LEU A 23 19.65 15.01 10.38
C LEU A 23 20.87 15.68 9.71
N GLN A 24 21.17 15.36 8.44
CA GLN A 24 22.11 15.99 7.49
C GLN A 24 22.46 15.10 6.28
N ALA A 25 22.06 13.83 6.25
CA ALA A 25 22.38 12.93 5.13
C ALA A 25 21.49 13.14 3.89
N GLY A 26 20.38 13.89 4.03
CA GLY A 26 19.46 14.18 2.93
C GLY A 26 18.67 12.95 2.45
N VAL A 27 18.60 11.89 3.25
CA VAL A 27 17.91 10.64 2.89
C VAL A 27 16.57 10.57 3.59
N VAL A 28 15.51 10.55 2.78
CA VAL A 28 14.13 10.36 3.25
C VAL A 28 13.68 8.96 2.87
N ALA A 29 13.35 8.15 3.88
CA ALA A 29 12.65 6.90 3.67
C ALA A 29 11.15 7.16 3.54
N VAL A 30 10.53 6.60 2.51
CA VAL A 30 9.09 6.61 2.34
C VAL A 30 8.59 5.18 2.48
N SER A 31 7.77 4.93 3.49
CA SER A 31 7.13 3.64 3.74
C SER A 31 5.65 3.70 3.41
N ALA A 32 5.12 2.54 2.99
CA ALA A 32 3.73 2.35 2.65
C ALA A 32 3.21 1.06 3.28
N THR A 33 2.17 1.17 4.10
CA THR A 33 1.52 0.05 4.78
C THR A 33 0.07 -0.05 4.33
N GLY A 34 -0.46 -1.25 4.16
CA GLY A 34 -1.86 -1.44 3.78
C GLY A 34 -2.23 -2.92 3.74
N THR A 35 -3.51 -3.20 3.47
CA THR A 35 -4.06 -4.55 3.43
C THR A 35 -4.27 -5.00 1.98
N ALA A 36 -3.64 -6.10 1.60
CA ALA A 36 -3.83 -6.70 0.27
C ALA A 36 -5.17 -7.47 0.22
N VAL A 37 -6.02 -7.17 -0.76
CA VAL A 37 -7.36 -7.76 -0.89
C VAL A 37 -7.65 -8.21 -2.32
N ILE A 38 -8.65 -9.08 -2.47
CA ILE A 38 -9.31 -9.36 -3.74
C ILE A 38 -10.64 -8.58 -3.69
N ALA A 39 -10.72 -7.48 -4.42
CA ALA A 39 -11.95 -6.74 -4.60
C ALA A 39 -12.77 -7.37 -5.73
N GLU A 40 -14.04 -7.62 -5.46
CA GLU A 40 -15.03 -8.06 -6.45
C GLU A 40 -15.77 -6.83 -7.01
N PRO A 41 -16.15 -6.84 -8.29
CA PRO A 41 -16.96 -5.77 -8.86
C PRO A 41 -18.32 -5.69 -8.15
N GLU A 42 -18.87 -4.49 -8.05
CA GLU A 42 -20.25 -4.32 -7.60
C GLU A 42 -21.18 -5.06 -8.55
N SER A 43 -22.09 -5.86 -7.99
CA SER A 43 -23.12 -6.53 -8.78
C SER A 43 -24.21 -5.49 -9.05
N GLU A 44 -24.37 -5.06 -10.31
CA GLU A 44 -25.58 -4.33 -10.70
C GLU A 44 -26.77 -5.27 -10.45
N SER A 45 -27.52 -4.98 -9.39
CA SER A 45 -28.79 -5.63 -9.12
C SER A 45 -29.81 -5.02 -10.09
N PRO A 46 -30.51 -5.81 -10.92
CA PRO A 46 -31.56 -5.29 -11.80
C PRO A 46 -32.78 -4.78 -11.02
#